data_AF-A0A4Y2QJG9-F1
#
_entry.id   AF-A0A4Y2QJG9-F1
#
_cell.length_a   1.000
_cell.length_b   1.000
_cell.length_c   1.000
_cell.angle_alpha   90.00
_cell.angle_beta   90.00
_cell.angle_gamma   90.00
#
_symmetry.space_group_name_H-M   'P 1'
#
loop_
_entity.id
_entity.type
_entity.pdbx_description
1 polymer ?
#
loop_
_entity_poly.entity_id
_entity_poly.type
_entity_poly.pdbx_seq_one_letter_code
_entity_poly.pdbx_strand_id
1 'polypeptide(L)' 'MPGGKCVFNPLWLNKQNYKTWLSSTNDKHKAKCSLCNKEIDIGRMGEYAVKAHMQ' A
#
# COMPACT_ATOMS: atom_id res chain seq x y z
N MET A 1 12.35 -19.93 2.17
CA MET A 1 12.79 -18.52 2.00
C MET A 1 12.03 -17.71 3.02
N PRO A 2 12.66 -16.87 3.84
CA PRO A 2 11.97 -16.27 4.98
C PRO A 2 10.77 -15.48 4.44
N GLY A 3 9.56 -15.89 4.83
CA GLY A 3 8.30 -15.30 4.43
C GLY A 3 8.12 -13.93 5.07
N GLY A 4 9.01 -13.00 4.73
CA GLY A 4 8.96 -11.62 5.19
C GLY A 4 7.72 -10.96 4.58
N LYS A 5 6.81 -10.51 5.44
CA LYS A 5 5.67 -9.70 5.04
C LYS A 5 6.19 -8.48 4.27
N CYS A 6 5.57 -8.15 3.15
CA CYS A 6 5.96 -6.96 2.42
C CYS A 6 5.65 -5.71 3.24
N VAL A 7 6.58 -4.76 3.22
CA VAL A 7 6.45 -3.49 3.94
C VAL A 7 6.09 -2.36 2.99
N PHE A 8 5.47 -1.33 3.53
CA PHE A 8 5.09 -0.13 2.81
C PHE A 8 6.33 0.54 2.28
N ASN A 9 6.38 0.73 0.97
CA ASN A 9 7.48 1.43 0.34
C ASN A 9 7.10 2.93 0.22
N PRO A 10 7.78 3.84 0.93
CA PRO A 10 7.51 5.27 0.82
C PRO A 10 7.71 5.81 -0.60
N LEU A 11 8.49 5.13 -1.45
CA LEU A 11 8.62 5.47 -2.87
C LEU A 11 7.28 5.38 -3.63
N TRP A 12 6.31 4.62 -3.13
CA TRP A 12 4.96 4.59 -3.69
C TRP A 12 4.28 5.96 -3.59
N LEU A 13 4.53 6.72 -2.53
CA LEU A 13 3.99 8.08 -2.38
C LEU A 13 4.59 9.09 -3.36
N ASN A 14 5.69 8.74 -4.04
CA ASN A 14 6.27 9.56 -5.10
C ASN A 14 5.72 9.21 -6.48
N LYS A 15 5.03 8.06 -6.64
CA LYS A 15 4.42 7.69 -7.91
C LYS A 15 3.12 8.49 -8.10
N GLN A 16 2.98 9.15 -9.23
CA GLN A 16 1.81 9.98 -9.56
C GLN A 16 0.50 9.18 -9.48
N ASN A 17 0.54 7.89 -9.81
CA ASN A 17 -0.60 6.97 -9.76
C ASN A 17 -1.04 6.58 -8.35
N TYR A 18 -0.20 6.79 -7.34
CA TYR A 18 -0.48 6.39 -5.95
C TYR A 18 -0.54 7.60 -5.03
N LYS A 19 0.31 8.63 -5.20
CA LYS A 19 0.37 9.81 -4.34
C LYS A 19 -0.97 10.51 -4.10
N THR A 20 -1.87 10.45 -5.08
CA THR A 20 -3.18 11.11 -5.04
C THR A 20 -4.17 10.45 -4.07
N TRP A 21 -4.00 9.16 -3.77
CA TRP A 21 -4.97 8.41 -2.98
C TRP A 21 -4.34 7.46 -1.96
N LEU A 22 -3.10 7.02 -2.16
CA LEU A 22 -2.38 6.13 -1.26
C LEU A 22 -1.72 6.95 -0.15
N SER A 23 -1.82 6.46 1.07
CA SER A 23 -1.19 7.02 2.26
C SER A 23 -0.63 5.90 3.13
N SER A 24 0.42 6.19 3.89
CA SER A 24 0.92 5.26 4.91
C SER A 24 -0.02 5.25 6.13
N THR A 25 -0.01 4.13 6.86
CA THR A 25 -0.70 3.97 8.15
C THR A 25 0.35 3.73 9.24
N ASN A 26 -0.07 3.68 10.51
CA ASN A 26 0.79 3.25 11.62
C ASN A 26 1.37 1.84 11.38
N ASP A 27 0.67 1.01 10.61
CA ASP A 27 1.12 -0.33 10.30
C ASP A 27 1.95 -0.35 9.01
N LYS A 28 3.23 -0.69 9.13
CA LYS A 28 4.15 -0.81 7.98
C LYS A 28 3.76 -1.91 6.99
N HIS A 29 2.85 -2.80 7.34
CA HIS A 29 2.32 -3.83 6.44
C HIS A 29 0.95 -3.48 5.88
N LYS A 30 0.49 -2.24 6.08
CA LYS A 30 -0.75 -1.73 5.52
C LYS A 30 -0.50 -0.41 4.80
N ALA A 31 -1.37 -0.12 3.86
CA ALA A 31 -1.52 1.21 3.27
C ALA A 31 -2.97 1.67 3.52
N LYS A 32 -3.24 2.96 3.38
CA LYS A 32 -4.58 3.52 3.46
C LYS A 32 -4.92 4.20 2.14
N CYS A 33 -6.13 3.98 1.66
CA CYS A 33 -6.69 4.71 0.54
C CYS A 33 -7.50 5.91 1.06
N SER A 34 -7.09 7.12 0.73
CA SER A 34 -7.77 8.37 1.06
C SER A 34 -9.06 8.58 0.25
N LEU A 35 -9.19 7.96 -0.92
CA LEU A 35 -10.41 8.06 -1.74
C LEU A 35 -11.58 7.30 -1.14
N CYS A 36 -11.36 6.06 -0.70
CA CYS A 36 -12.41 5.20 -0.13
C CYS A 36 -12.30 5.01 1.39
N ASN A 37 -11.30 5.63 2.03
CA ASN A 37 -10.96 5.47 3.44
C ASN A 37 -10.69 4.03 3.92
N LYS A 38 -10.42 3.09 3.00
CA LYS A 38 -10.11 1.69 3.33
C LYS A 38 -8.63 1.47 3.59
N GLU A 39 -8.33 0.55 4.49
CA GLU A 39 -6.98 0.01 4.67
C GLU A 39 -6.73 -1.12 3.68
N ILE A 40 -5.51 -1.18 3.15
CA ILE A 40 -5.04 -2.14 2.16
C ILE A 40 -3.93 -2.93 2.82
N ASP A 41 -4.15 -4.23 3.02
CA ASP A 41 -3.13 -5.11 3.55
C ASP A 41 -2.09 -5.42 2.45
N ILE A 42 -0.91 -4.83 2.61
CA ILE A 42 0.22 -5.07 1.71
C ILE A 42 1.14 -6.14 2.28
N GLY A 43 0.93 -6.62 3.50
CA GLY A 43 1.79 -7.60 4.16
C GLY A 43 1.97 -8.88 3.36
N ARG A 44 0.93 -9.30 2.61
CA ARG A 44 0.97 -10.52 1.80
C ARG A 44 1.42 -10.32 0.35
N MET A 45 1.07 -9.19 -0.27
CA MET A 45 1.22 -8.97 -1.71
C MET A 45 1.97 -7.68 -2.10
N GLY A 46 2.32 -6.84 -1.13
CA GLY A 46 3.07 -5.60 -1.35
C GLY A 46 2.33 -4.64 -2.28
N GLU A 47 3.06 -4.11 -3.28
CA GLU A 47 2.53 -3.18 -4.28
C GLU A 47 1.38 -3.77 -5.10
N TYR A 48 1.30 -5.10 -5.23
CA TYR A 48 0.23 -5.74 -6.00
C TYR A 48 -1.15 -5.52 -5.35
N ALA A 49 -1.24 -5.54 -4.01
CA ALA A 49 -2.48 -5.22 -3.31
C ALA A 49 -2.92 -3.77 -3.54
N VAL A 50 -1.96 -2.84 -3.63
CA VAL A 50 -2.22 -1.43 -3.95
C VAL A 50 -2.74 -1.28 -5.37
N LYS A 51 -2.11 -1.95 -6.35
CA LYS A 51 -2.58 -1.93 -7.75
C LYS A 51 -3.97 -2.54 -7.89
N ALA A 52 -4.21 -3.69 -7.28
CA ALA A 52 -5.50 -4.39 -7.33
C ALA A 52 -6.64 -3.60 -6.68
N HIS A 53 -6.33 -2.68 -5.75
CA HIS A 53 -7.34 -1.80 -5.16
C HIS A 53 -7.87 -0.74 -6.13
N MET A 54 -7.05 -0.30 -7.10
CA MET A 54 -7.41 0.71 -8.11
C MET A 54 -7.93 0.11 -9.41
N GLN A 55 -8.04 -1.22 -9.48
CA GLN A 55 -8.56 -1.94 -10.64
C GLN A 55 -10.05 -2.22 -10.44
#